data_AF-A0AA37MF75-F1
#
_entry.id   AF-A0AA37MF75-F1
#
_cell.length_a   1.000
_cell.length_b   1.000
_cell.length_c   1.000
_cell.angle_alpha   90.00
_cell.angle_beta   90.00
_cell.angle_gamma   90.00
#
_symmetry.space_group_name_H-M   'P 1'
#
loop_
_entity.id
_entity.type
_entity.pdbx_description
1 polymer ?
#
loop_
_entity_poly.entity_id
_entity_poly.type
_entity_poly.pdbx_seq_one_letter_code
_entity_poly.pdbx_strand_id
1 'polypeptide(L)'
;MASAQGAYKGQLHISDEQFSLQGDLLRVHMKVSYDDKVLNTGETLTFTPVLKTGHQFVRLSSVAINGDSRDRYERRVDKLKKRRRINVPLVTRDNQRRTRFFIYDTTVPYQQWMASAAMYAECEESTWQGRSPHTYEDLLLQRIPLGQPVNTQPLFGESAVAAAPVASNVTGVRIAKHWVQFLSPEPASTGGITVRGALRVPYNCRLTSTDYRRLVDSLQQAISRETTSYGSRLLGIELTGYGAPIGNRPKNEERAAEQVLKLRRMLSERQVAGENELRVQWISEDWDSIRQLVSVSKLPLQAAAADIIANIPVDQGREQALRTLGSGSTYDVMRHELFPRVCRLNYQLTFGPRPVPIQLTSYRNGSIPASISPDNFYQAATAFEIGSQEFCDIIDLAARLFPNCAEAAIDAAGVALLRGDAQRARKYLLAWETDPRAWCNLGLLHLLEGNRDKAEVYLRMAEADGVIPARDALKSLQWK
;
A
#
# COMPACT_ATOMS: atom_id res chain seq x y z
N MET A 1 22.41 -8.98 -29.67
CA MET A 1 22.72 -9.95 -28.61
C MET A 1 23.05 -9.16 -27.35
N ALA A 2 22.17 -9.11 -26.36
CA ALA A 2 22.49 -8.48 -25.08
C ALA A 2 23.30 -9.49 -24.24
N SER A 3 24.55 -9.17 -23.91
CA SER A 3 25.37 -10.05 -23.06
C SER A 3 24.97 -9.87 -21.60
N ALA A 4 24.72 -10.97 -20.89
CA ALA A 4 24.48 -10.95 -19.45
C ALA A 4 25.66 -10.28 -18.72
N GLN A 5 25.36 -9.34 -17.82
CA GLN A 5 26.35 -8.61 -17.03
C GLN A 5 26.53 -9.28 -15.67
N GLY A 6 27.77 -9.42 -15.21
CA GLY A 6 28.12 -10.08 -13.95
C GLY A 6 28.20 -9.08 -12.79
N ALA A 7 27.61 -9.40 -11.64
CA ALA A 7 27.76 -8.67 -10.38
C ALA A 7 28.02 -9.61 -9.21
N TYR A 8 28.44 -9.07 -8.06
CA TYR A 8 28.84 -9.81 -6.87
C TYR A 8 29.85 -10.92 -7.21
N LYS A 9 31.10 -10.53 -7.51
CA LYS A 9 32.18 -11.46 -7.91
C LYS A 9 31.83 -12.31 -9.14
N GLY A 10 30.93 -11.81 -10.00
CA GLY A 10 30.45 -12.50 -11.21
C GLY A 10 29.43 -13.61 -10.94
N GLN A 11 28.86 -13.69 -9.73
CA GLN A 11 27.94 -14.76 -9.34
C GLN A 11 26.46 -14.40 -9.56
N LEU A 12 26.14 -13.12 -9.65
CA LEU A 12 24.85 -12.64 -10.15
C LEU A 12 24.98 -12.33 -11.63
N HIS A 13 23.99 -12.75 -12.41
CA HIS A 13 23.86 -12.49 -13.83
C HIS A 13 22.60 -11.66 -14.07
N ILE A 14 22.79 -10.41 -14.49
CA ILE A 14 21.71 -9.48 -14.81
C ILE A 14 21.44 -9.55 -16.33
N SER A 15 20.16 -9.57 -16.68
CA SER A 15 19.68 -9.58 -18.07
C SER A 15 18.33 -8.87 -18.19
N ASP A 16 17.88 -8.65 -19.42
CA ASP A 16 16.57 -8.05 -19.74
C ASP A 16 16.35 -6.67 -19.08
N GLU A 17 17.42 -5.88 -18.97
CA GLU A 17 17.42 -4.55 -18.40
C GLU A 17 16.64 -3.58 -19.31
N GLN A 18 15.58 -2.99 -18.76
CA GLN A 18 14.72 -2.02 -19.44
C GLN A 18 14.54 -0.80 -18.54
N PHE A 19 14.85 0.36 -19.10
CA PHE A 19 14.67 1.64 -18.45
C PHE A 19 13.66 2.43 -19.26
N SER A 20 12.58 2.83 -18.63
CA SER A 20 11.57 3.67 -19.29
C SER A 20 11.19 4.82 -18.39
N LEU A 21 11.01 5.98 -19.00
CA LEU A 21 10.45 7.14 -18.31
C LEU A 21 8.94 7.06 -18.41
N GLN A 22 8.28 7.06 -17.26
CA GLN A 22 6.84 7.15 -17.09
C GLN A 22 6.58 8.49 -16.39
N GLY A 23 6.66 9.58 -17.17
CA GLY A 23 6.64 10.94 -16.64
C GLY A 23 7.90 11.30 -15.86
N ASP A 24 7.71 11.81 -14.64
CA ASP A 24 8.78 12.12 -13.70
C ASP A 24 9.24 10.87 -12.93
N LEU A 25 8.84 9.66 -13.34
CA LEU A 25 9.30 8.41 -12.75
C LEU A 25 10.14 7.62 -13.75
N LEU A 26 11.33 7.20 -13.33
CA LEU A 26 12.14 6.21 -14.02
C LEU A 26 11.71 4.82 -13.56
N ARG A 27 11.09 4.06 -14.46
CA ARG A 27 10.88 2.62 -14.27
C ARG A 27 12.14 1.87 -14.61
N VAL A 28 12.54 1.00 -13.69
CA VAL A 28 13.71 0.14 -13.81
C VAL A 28 13.22 -1.30 -13.72
N HIS A 29 13.34 -2.00 -14.84
CA HIS A 29 13.00 -3.41 -14.95
C HIS A 29 14.26 -4.21 -15.31
N MET A 30 14.50 -5.34 -14.64
CA MET A 30 15.55 -6.28 -15.01
C MET A 30 15.26 -7.67 -14.45
N LYS A 31 15.92 -8.67 -15.01
CA LYS A 31 15.98 -10.02 -14.50
C LYS A 31 17.34 -10.27 -13.86
N VAL A 32 17.36 -10.76 -12.63
CA VAL A 32 18.58 -11.13 -11.92
C VAL A 32 18.56 -12.63 -11.69
N SER A 33 19.59 -13.32 -12.20
CA SER A 33 19.74 -14.78 -12.11
C SER A 33 21.05 -15.16 -11.44
N TYR A 34 21.10 -16.31 -10.77
CA TYR A 34 22.26 -16.75 -10.00
C TYR A 34 22.23 -18.27 -9.78
N ASP A 35 23.39 -18.89 -9.53
CA ASP A 35 23.48 -20.32 -9.21
C ASP A 35 22.93 -20.60 -7.80
N ASP A 36 22.39 -21.80 -7.59
CA ASP A 36 21.99 -22.30 -6.26
C ASP A 36 23.10 -22.22 -5.20
N LYS A 37 24.38 -22.12 -5.60
CA LYS A 37 25.55 -22.06 -4.70
C LYS A 37 26.09 -20.66 -4.40
N VAL A 38 25.43 -19.60 -4.87
CA VAL A 38 25.94 -18.21 -4.74
C VAL A 38 26.01 -17.72 -3.30
N LEU A 39 25.22 -18.29 -2.38
CA LEU A 39 25.27 -17.94 -0.95
C LEU A 39 25.54 -19.17 -0.10
N ASN A 40 26.33 -19.03 0.96
CA ASN A 40 26.39 -20.07 1.97
C ASN A 40 25.03 -20.16 2.68
N THR A 41 24.72 -21.35 3.20
CA THR A 41 23.36 -21.66 3.67
C THR A 41 22.78 -20.70 4.74
N GLY A 42 23.62 -19.98 5.49
CA GLY A 42 23.20 -19.04 6.54
C GLY A 42 23.30 -17.55 6.20
N GLU A 43 23.66 -17.20 4.97
CA GLU A 43 23.95 -15.82 4.56
C GLU A 43 22.75 -15.15 3.88
N THR A 44 22.72 -13.83 3.96
CA THR A 44 21.79 -12.98 3.19
C THR A 44 22.62 -12.00 2.37
N LEU A 45 22.36 -11.97 1.07
CA LEU A 45 22.88 -10.96 0.16
C LEU A 45 21.79 -9.94 -0.13
N THR A 46 22.05 -8.69 0.18
CA THR A 46 21.16 -7.58 -0.16
C THR A 46 21.63 -6.98 -1.48
N PHE A 47 20.87 -7.20 -2.54
CA PHE A 47 21.09 -6.60 -3.85
C PHE A 47 20.36 -5.26 -3.94
N THR A 48 21.12 -4.18 -4.15
CA THR A 48 20.59 -2.83 -4.26
C THR A 48 21.05 -2.22 -5.58
N PRO A 49 20.17 -2.08 -6.58
CA PRO A 49 20.46 -1.27 -7.76
C PRO A 49 20.73 0.18 -7.38
N VAL A 50 21.75 0.79 -7.98
CA VAL A 50 22.11 2.18 -7.72
C VAL A 50 22.38 2.89 -9.03
N LEU A 51 21.73 4.03 -9.23
CA LEU A 51 22.06 4.91 -10.36
C LEU A 51 23.04 5.98 -9.88
N LYS A 52 24.12 6.20 -10.62
CA LYS A 52 25.16 7.18 -10.26
C LYS A 52 25.58 8.02 -11.47
N THR A 53 25.70 9.32 -11.26
CA THR A 53 26.33 10.27 -12.19
C THR A 53 27.19 11.24 -11.39
N GLY A 54 28.52 11.12 -11.49
CA GLY A 54 29.45 11.98 -10.73
C GLY A 54 29.19 11.88 -9.21
N HIS A 55 28.76 12.99 -8.59
CA HIS A 55 28.45 13.06 -7.16
C HIS A 55 26.98 12.78 -6.80
N GLN A 56 26.12 12.59 -7.80
CA GLN A 56 24.70 12.31 -7.59
C GLN A 56 24.44 10.81 -7.69
N PHE A 57 23.70 10.27 -6.73
CA PHE A 57 23.31 8.86 -6.76
C PHE A 57 21.93 8.66 -6.13
N VAL A 58 21.24 7.60 -6.56
CA VAL A 58 20.02 7.11 -5.92
C VAL A 58 20.12 5.60 -5.75
N ARG A 59 19.91 5.12 -4.52
CA ARG A 59 19.77 3.70 -4.21
C ARG A 59 18.31 3.31 -4.39
N LEU A 60 18.04 2.34 -5.24
CA LEU A 60 16.69 1.83 -5.48
C LEU A 60 16.29 0.84 -4.38
N SER A 61 15.04 0.39 -4.36
CA SER A 61 14.57 -0.58 -3.36
C SER A 61 15.41 -1.86 -3.40
N SER A 62 15.90 -2.29 -2.25
CA SER A 62 16.78 -3.46 -2.17
C SER A 62 16.02 -4.78 -2.16
N VAL A 63 16.69 -5.83 -2.63
CA VAL A 63 16.21 -7.21 -2.64
C VAL A 63 17.10 -8.06 -1.76
N ALA A 64 16.49 -8.73 -0.77
CA ALA A 64 17.19 -9.72 0.03
C ALA A 64 17.14 -11.10 -0.64
N ILE A 65 18.31 -11.64 -0.98
CA ILE A 65 18.53 -13.00 -1.45
C ILE A 65 19.06 -13.81 -0.27
N ASN A 66 18.31 -14.83 0.15
CA ASN A 66 18.65 -15.63 1.34
C ASN A 66 19.20 -17.00 0.94
N GLY A 67 20.25 -17.44 1.63
CA GLY A 67 20.71 -18.83 1.59
C GLY A 67 19.68 -19.81 2.17
N ASP A 68 19.78 -21.09 1.81
CA ASP A 68 18.73 -22.10 2.06
C ASP A 68 18.34 -22.29 3.54
N SER A 69 19.28 -22.19 4.48
CA SER A 69 18.97 -22.27 5.92
C SER A 69 18.39 -20.96 6.45
N ARG A 70 18.85 -19.81 5.94
CA ARG A 70 18.31 -18.49 6.28
C ARG A 70 16.89 -18.30 5.74
N ASP A 71 16.61 -18.70 4.50
CA ASP A 71 15.26 -18.64 3.93
C ASP A 71 14.32 -19.63 4.65
N ARG A 72 14.78 -20.84 5.02
CA ARG A 72 13.99 -21.74 5.87
C ARG A 72 13.72 -21.16 7.25
N TYR A 73 14.69 -20.49 7.87
CA TYR A 73 14.51 -19.79 9.14
C TYR A 73 13.50 -18.65 8.99
N GLU A 74 13.65 -17.77 8.00
CA GLU A 74 12.73 -16.64 7.77
C GLU A 74 11.33 -17.14 7.39
N ARG A 75 11.18 -18.17 6.55
CA ARG A 75 9.87 -18.79 6.27
C ARG A 75 9.24 -19.39 7.53
N ARG A 76 10.03 -20.00 8.42
CA ARG A 76 9.54 -20.50 9.71
C ARG A 76 9.11 -19.35 10.60
N VAL A 77 9.92 -18.29 10.70
CA VAL A 77 9.62 -17.07 11.48
C VAL A 77 8.39 -16.37 10.93
N ASP A 78 8.23 -16.26 9.62
CA ASP A 78 7.08 -15.66 8.95
C ASP A 78 5.80 -16.48 9.22
N LYS A 79 5.88 -17.82 9.12
CA LYS A 79 4.77 -18.73 9.48
C LYS A 79 4.45 -18.67 10.99
N LEU A 80 5.47 -18.61 11.85
CA LEU A 80 5.34 -18.48 13.31
C LEU A 80 4.76 -17.12 13.72
N LYS A 81 5.10 -16.04 13.01
CA LYS A 81 4.68 -14.66 13.29
C LYS A 81 3.49 -14.20 12.43
N LYS A 82 2.92 -15.07 11.59
CA LYS A 82 1.85 -14.78 10.61
C LYS A 82 2.13 -13.53 9.75
N ARG A 83 3.40 -13.25 9.42
CA ARG A 83 3.78 -12.11 8.58
C ARG A 83 3.45 -12.43 7.12
N ARG A 84 2.72 -11.53 6.44
CA ARG A 84 2.69 -11.53 4.97
C ARG A 84 4.02 -10.94 4.50
N ARG A 85 4.72 -11.64 3.61
CA ARG A 85 5.90 -11.08 2.94
C ARG A 85 5.43 -9.93 2.06
N ILE A 86 5.81 -8.70 2.41
CA ILE A 86 5.65 -7.51 1.58
C ILE A 86 7.00 -7.29 0.91
N ASN A 87 7.04 -7.22 -0.42
CA ASN A 87 8.23 -6.88 -1.22
C ASN A 87 9.45 -7.82 -1.10
N VAL A 88 9.25 -9.13 -0.97
CA VAL A 88 10.33 -10.10 -1.26
C VAL A 88 10.07 -10.61 -2.68
N PRO A 89 10.99 -10.41 -3.65
CA PRO A 89 10.73 -10.87 -5.00
C PRO A 89 10.59 -12.40 -5.00
N LEU A 90 9.62 -12.88 -5.76
CA LEU A 90 9.36 -14.31 -5.88
C LEU A 90 10.54 -14.97 -6.61
N VAL A 91 11.50 -15.48 -5.84
CA VAL A 91 12.63 -16.24 -6.38
C VAL A 91 12.07 -17.54 -6.99
N THR A 92 12.18 -17.64 -8.31
CA THR A 92 11.78 -18.81 -9.08
C THR A 92 12.99 -19.70 -9.29
N ARG A 93 12.85 -21.00 -9.04
CA ARG A 93 13.94 -21.98 -9.19
C ARG A 93 13.78 -22.75 -10.50
N ASP A 94 14.80 -22.69 -11.35
CA ASP A 94 14.92 -23.52 -12.54
C ASP A 94 15.75 -24.77 -12.19
N ASN A 95 15.04 -25.86 -11.89
CA ASN A 95 15.66 -27.13 -11.48
C ASN A 95 16.46 -27.81 -12.61
N GLN A 96 16.18 -27.48 -13.88
CA GLN A 96 16.88 -28.07 -15.02
C GLN A 96 18.26 -27.43 -15.24
N ARG A 97 18.37 -26.12 -14.98
CA ARG A 97 19.62 -25.35 -15.12
C ARG A 97 20.37 -25.12 -13.80
N ARG A 98 19.82 -25.57 -12.66
CA ARG A 98 20.36 -25.31 -11.30
C ARG A 98 20.55 -23.82 -11.00
N THR A 99 19.70 -22.97 -11.56
CA THR A 99 19.74 -21.52 -11.40
C THR A 99 18.46 -21.01 -10.74
N ARG A 100 18.59 -19.93 -9.99
CA ARG A 100 17.50 -19.14 -9.41
C ARG A 100 17.43 -17.80 -10.11
N PHE A 101 16.24 -17.22 -10.19
CA PHE A 101 16.11 -15.85 -10.66
C PHE A 101 14.93 -15.12 -10.00
N PHE A 102 14.97 -13.80 -10.08
CA PHE A 102 13.83 -12.94 -9.80
C PHE A 102 13.69 -11.83 -10.84
N ILE A 103 12.47 -11.32 -10.98
CA ILE A 103 12.17 -10.11 -11.75
C ILE A 103 12.16 -8.93 -10.79
N TYR A 104 12.92 -7.91 -11.14
CA TYR A 104 13.00 -6.65 -10.41
C TYR A 104 12.31 -5.59 -11.24
N ASP A 105 11.28 -4.96 -10.68
CA ASP A 105 10.47 -3.95 -11.36
C ASP A 105 10.07 -2.88 -10.34
N THR A 106 10.63 -1.68 -10.49
CA THR A 106 10.40 -0.56 -9.56
C THR A 106 10.32 0.75 -10.33
N THR A 107 9.65 1.74 -9.74
CA THR A 107 9.65 3.11 -10.23
C THR A 107 10.26 4.04 -9.19
N VAL A 108 11.09 4.98 -9.62
CA VAL A 108 11.66 6.02 -8.76
C VAL A 108 11.54 7.40 -9.41
N PRO A 109 11.46 8.50 -8.65
CA PRO A 109 11.47 9.83 -9.22
C PRO A 109 12.70 10.08 -10.09
N TYR A 110 12.49 10.27 -11.39
CA TYR A 110 13.49 10.62 -12.37
C TYR A 110 14.03 12.02 -12.09
N GLN A 111 15.34 12.14 -12.08
CA GLN A 111 16.03 13.41 -12.05
C GLN A 111 16.89 13.52 -13.31
N GLN A 112 17.07 14.74 -13.84
CA GLN A 112 17.75 14.94 -15.13
C GLN A 112 19.15 14.30 -15.18
N TRP A 113 19.87 14.24 -14.05
CA TRP A 113 21.17 13.59 -13.98
C TRP A 113 21.13 12.08 -14.21
N MET A 114 19.97 11.45 -14.02
CA MET A 114 19.77 10.02 -14.28
C MET A 114 19.82 9.71 -15.79
N ALA A 115 19.59 10.69 -16.67
CA ALA A 115 19.70 10.55 -18.14
C ALA A 115 21.07 10.04 -18.62
N SER A 116 22.10 10.32 -17.83
CA SER A 116 23.49 9.92 -18.05
C SER A 116 24.02 9.01 -16.95
N ALA A 117 23.15 8.52 -16.07
CA ALA A 117 23.57 7.67 -14.96
C ALA A 117 24.06 6.32 -15.42
N ALA A 118 25.21 5.94 -14.88
CA ALA A 118 25.64 4.56 -14.85
C ALA A 118 24.79 3.81 -13.81
N MET A 119 24.51 2.55 -14.10
CA MET A 119 23.84 1.66 -13.18
C MET A 119 24.86 0.73 -12.53
N TYR A 120 24.81 0.67 -11.21
CA TYR A 120 25.60 -0.21 -10.37
C TYR A 120 24.71 -1.19 -9.61
N ALA A 121 25.30 -2.31 -9.21
CA ALA A 121 24.76 -3.20 -8.19
C ALA A 121 25.59 -3.05 -6.92
N GLU A 122 25.00 -2.50 -5.86
CA GLU A 122 25.58 -2.56 -4.52
C GLU A 122 25.06 -3.83 -3.82
N CYS A 123 25.96 -4.76 -3.55
CA CYS A 123 25.67 -6.06 -2.97
C CYS A 123 26.28 -6.14 -1.57
N GLU A 124 25.44 -6.20 -0.54
CA GLU A 124 25.88 -6.31 0.85
C GLU A 124 25.70 -7.74 1.36
N GLU A 125 26.82 -8.36 1.72
CA GLU A 125 26.81 -9.69 2.32
C GLU A 125 26.68 -9.58 3.84
N SER A 126 25.61 -10.17 4.39
CA SER A 126 25.38 -10.23 5.82
C SER A 126 25.44 -11.67 6.32
N THR A 127 26.31 -11.91 7.30
CA THR A 127 26.49 -13.20 7.95
C THR A 127 25.90 -13.15 9.36
N TRP A 128 25.46 -14.29 9.90
CA TRP A 128 24.89 -14.39 11.25
C TRP A 128 25.88 -14.00 12.37
N GLN A 129 27.18 -13.91 12.07
CA GLN A 129 28.25 -13.75 13.07
C GLN A 129 28.60 -12.30 13.43
N GLY A 130 27.77 -11.32 13.05
CA GLY A 130 27.95 -9.92 13.49
C GLY A 130 29.20 -9.23 12.92
N ARG A 131 29.78 -9.76 11.84
CA ARG A 131 30.83 -9.05 11.09
C ARG A 131 30.21 -7.85 10.36
N SER A 132 30.98 -6.78 10.21
CA SER A 132 30.58 -5.63 9.41
C SER A 132 30.26 -6.09 7.98
N PRO A 133 29.07 -5.75 7.43
CA PRO A 133 28.69 -6.17 6.10
C PRO A 133 29.74 -5.69 5.09
N HIS A 134 30.16 -6.58 4.19
CA HIS A 134 31.06 -6.22 3.11
C HIS A 134 30.20 -5.82 1.91
N THR A 135 30.36 -4.58 1.45
CA THR A 135 29.64 -4.02 0.32
C THR A 135 30.49 -4.16 -0.93
N TYR A 136 29.99 -4.90 -1.92
CA TYR A 136 30.55 -4.97 -3.26
C TYR A 136 29.78 -4.00 -4.15
N GLU A 137 30.48 -3.28 -5.01
CA GLU A 137 29.88 -2.37 -5.97
C GLU A 137 30.36 -2.71 -7.36
N ASP A 138 29.45 -3.22 -8.20
CA ASP A 138 29.75 -3.64 -9.55
C ASP A 138 29.02 -2.75 -10.56
N LEU A 139 29.75 -2.26 -11.56
CA LEU A 139 29.16 -1.50 -12.67
C LEU A 139 28.43 -2.46 -13.60
N LEU A 140 27.11 -2.27 -13.75
CA LEU A 140 26.28 -3.01 -14.69
C LEU A 140 26.29 -2.31 -16.05
N LEU A 141 25.80 -1.07 -16.09
CA LEU A 141 25.68 -0.27 -17.30
C LEU A 141 26.46 1.03 -17.15
N GLN A 142 27.32 1.36 -18.11
CA GLN A 142 28.01 2.66 -18.14
C GLN A 142 27.04 3.84 -18.29
N ARG A 143 25.86 3.58 -18.87
CA ARG A 143 24.78 4.56 -19.01
C ARG A 143 23.45 3.84 -19.18
N ILE A 144 22.41 4.27 -18.47
CA ILE A 144 21.07 3.75 -18.68
C ILE A 144 20.53 4.20 -20.06
N PRO A 145 20.03 3.27 -20.89
CA PRO A 145 19.50 3.60 -22.20
C PRO A 145 18.10 4.21 -22.07
N LEU A 146 18.05 5.51 -21.82
CA LEU A 146 16.84 6.32 -21.93
C LEU A 146 16.80 6.93 -23.32
N GLY A 147 15.74 6.64 -24.11
CA GLY A 147 15.56 7.21 -25.44
C GLY A 147 15.71 8.73 -25.43
N GLN A 148 16.41 9.31 -26.43
CA GLN A 148 16.83 10.71 -26.40
C GLN A 148 15.64 11.70 -26.36
N PRO A 149 15.69 12.74 -25.51
CA PRO A 149 15.01 14.01 -25.74
C PRO A 149 15.87 14.90 -26.67
N VAL A 150 15.25 15.58 -27.65
CA VAL A 150 15.91 16.57 -28.53
C VAL A 150 16.42 17.74 -27.68
N ASN A 151 17.71 18.06 -27.82
CA ASN A 151 18.43 19.10 -27.10
C ASN A 151 17.80 20.50 -27.26
N THR A 152 17.62 21.20 -26.14
CA THR A 152 17.73 22.67 -26.09
C THR A 152 18.48 23.08 -24.83
N GLN A 153 19.71 23.58 -25.00
CA GLN A 153 20.49 24.26 -23.97
C GLN A 153 19.91 25.66 -23.68
N PRO A 154 20.04 26.20 -22.45
CA PRO A 154 19.79 27.61 -22.18
C PRO A 154 21.10 28.41 -22.21
N LEU A 155 21.15 29.47 -23.00
CA LEU A 155 22.15 30.54 -22.87
C LEU A 155 21.38 31.84 -22.69
N PHE A 156 21.30 32.30 -21.45
CA PHE A 156 21.06 33.70 -21.18
C PHE A 156 22.32 34.47 -21.60
N GLY A 157 22.16 35.33 -22.60
CA GLY A 157 23.07 36.40 -22.94
C GLY A 157 22.22 37.50 -23.55
N GLU A 158 22.05 38.60 -22.80
CA GLU A 158 21.40 39.81 -23.28
C GLU A 158 22.10 40.34 -24.54
N SER A 159 21.39 40.38 -25.66
CA SER A 159 21.45 41.50 -26.60
C SER A 159 20.38 41.37 -27.66
N ALA A 160 19.66 42.48 -27.83
CA ALA A 160 18.61 42.68 -28.81
C ALA A 160 19.11 42.44 -30.24
N VAL A 161 18.49 41.51 -30.97
CA VAL A 161 18.36 41.62 -32.43
C VAL A 161 17.05 40.98 -32.88
N ALA A 162 16.26 41.75 -33.61
CA ALA A 162 14.95 41.40 -34.13
C ALA A 162 14.98 40.18 -35.06
N ALA A 163 14.05 39.24 -34.88
CA ALA A 163 13.64 38.29 -35.92
C ALA A 163 12.18 37.83 -35.67
N ALA A 164 11.42 37.78 -36.76
CA ALA A 164 9.96 37.75 -36.87
C ALA A 164 9.24 36.51 -36.26
N PRO A 165 7.92 36.57 -35.98
CA PRO A 165 7.19 35.52 -35.28
C PRO A 165 6.83 34.35 -36.21
N VAL A 166 6.97 33.12 -35.72
CA VAL A 166 6.30 31.94 -36.29
C VAL A 166 4.97 31.79 -35.57
N ALA A 167 3.88 31.93 -36.32
CA ALA A 167 2.51 31.94 -35.82
C ALA A 167 2.11 30.58 -35.21
N SER A 168 1.80 30.57 -33.91
CA SER A 168 0.97 29.55 -33.28
C SER A 168 -0.48 29.78 -33.71
N ASN A 169 -1.00 28.94 -34.61
CA ASN A 169 -2.43 28.90 -34.91
C ASN A 169 -3.16 28.24 -33.73
N VAL A 170 -3.49 29.03 -32.71
CA VAL A 170 -4.50 28.64 -31.70
C VAL A 170 -5.84 28.60 -32.42
N THR A 171 -6.32 27.40 -32.76
CA THR A 171 -7.71 27.24 -33.20
C THR A 171 -8.62 27.73 -32.09
N GLY A 172 -9.55 28.64 -32.38
CA GLY A 172 -10.51 29.21 -31.41
C GLY A 172 -11.54 28.23 -30.84
N VAL A 173 -11.18 26.95 -30.69
CA VAL A 173 -12.00 25.89 -30.11
C VAL A 173 -12.01 26.08 -28.59
N ARG A 174 -13.17 26.44 -28.05
CA ARG A 174 -13.38 26.55 -26.61
C ARG A 174 -13.84 25.19 -26.06
N ILE A 175 -13.08 24.61 -25.14
CA ILE A 175 -13.47 23.36 -24.48
C ILE A 175 -14.68 23.63 -23.59
N ALA A 176 -15.76 22.87 -23.79
CA ALA A 176 -16.94 22.98 -22.95
C ALA A 176 -16.71 22.30 -21.60
N LYS A 177 -17.26 22.89 -20.52
CA LYS A 177 -17.10 22.37 -19.15
C LYS A 177 -17.52 20.91 -19.00
N HIS A 178 -18.59 20.50 -19.69
CA HIS A 178 -19.13 19.14 -19.63
C HIS A 178 -18.37 18.13 -20.49
N TRP A 179 -17.37 18.56 -21.28
CA TRP A 179 -16.48 17.64 -22.02
C TRP A 179 -15.31 17.18 -21.16
N VAL A 180 -14.89 18.00 -20.19
CA VAL A 180 -13.73 17.69 -19.34
C VAL A 180 -14.08 16.59 -18.36
N GLN A 181 -13.23 15.57 -18.30
CA GLN A 181 -13.32 14.53 -17.27
C GLN A 181 -12.57 14.99 -16.04
N PHE A 182 -13.32 15.23 -14.97
CA PHE A 182 -12.74 15.18 -13.63
C PHE A 182 -12.97 13.77 -13.12
N LEU A 183 -11.91 13.13 -12.65
CA LEU A 183 -11.97 11.92 -11.86
C LEU A 183 -12.52 12.36 -10.50
N SER A 184 -13.82 12.68 -10.48
CA SER A 184 -14.54 13.00 -9.26
C SER A 184 -14.08 11.98 -8.23
N PRO A 185 -13.77 12.39 -6.99
CA PRO A 185 -13.80 11.41 -5.93
C PRO A 185 -15.22 10.84 -6.00
N GLU A 186 -15.38 9.61 -6.49
CA GLU A 186 -16.34 8.73 -5.83
C GLU A 186 -16.06 8.98 -4.36
N PRO A 187 -17.05 9.38 -3.53
CA PRO A 187 -16.82 9.68 -2.13
C PRO A 187 -16.09 8.46 -1.61
N ALA A 188 -14.75 8.57 -1.45
CA ALA A 188 -13.87 7.41 -1.56
C ALA A 188 -14.52 6.39 -0.68
N SER A 189 -15.00 5.27 -1.24
CA SER A 189 -15.81 4.30 -0.50
C SER A 189 -15.06 4.09 0.79
N THR A 190 -15.54 4.69 1.89
CA THR A 190 -14.69 5.26 2.96
C THR A 190 -13.67 4.23 3.30
N GLY A 191 -12.48 4.37 2.72
CA GLY A 191 -11.55 3.26 2.51
C GLY A 191 -10.86 3.02 3.83
N GLY A 192 -11.65 2.61 4.80
CA GLY A 192 -11.32 2.77 6.17
C GLY A 192 -10.19 1.82 6.45
N ILE A 193 -9.03 2.36 6.80
CA ILE A 193 -7.91 1.53 7.20
C ILE A 193 -8.41 0.74 8.41
N THR A 194 -8.51 -0.57 8.22
CA THR A 194 -9.02 -1.48 9.24
C THR A 194 -7.84 -2.19 9.87
N VAL A 195 -7.53 -1.82 11.11
CA VAL A 195 -6.42 -2.40 11.87
C VAL A 195 -7.00 -3.41 12.84
N ARG A 196 -6.56 -4.66 12.75
CA ARG A 196 -7.00 -5.76 13.61
C ARG A 196 -5.88 -6.20 14.52
N GLY A 197 -6.21 -6.51 15.77
CA GLY A 197 -5.27 -7.05 16.73
C GLY A 197 -5.93 -7.93 17.78
N ALA A 198 -5.09 -8.61 18.55
CA ALA A 198 -5.51 -9.43 19.67
C ALA A 198 -4.70 -9.06 20.90
N LEU A 199 -5.38 -8.84 22.02
CA LEU A 199 -4.80 -8.58 23.32
C LEU A 199 -4.93 -9.83 24.20
N ARG A 200 -3.86 -10.11 24.94
CA ARG A 200 -3.80 -11.27 25.83
C ARG A 200 -4.70 -11.04 27.05
N VAL A 201 -5.52 -12.03 27.36
CA VAL A 201 -6.28 -12.14 28.60
C VAL A 201 -5.58 -13.17 29.50
N PRO A 202 -5.56 -13.01 30.84
CA PRO A 202 -4.98 -13.98 31.76
C PRO A 202 -5.58 -15.37 31.61
N TYR A 203 -4.82 -16.39 32.03
CA TYR A 203 -5.14 -17.82 31.82
C TYR A 203 -6.48 -18.27 32.41
N ASN A 204 -6.97 -17.59 33.45
CA ASN A 204 -8.24 -17.89 34.11
C ASN A 204 -9.41 -17.07 33.53
N CYS A 205 -9.17 -16.33 32.45
CA CYS A 205 -10.14 -15.47 31.79
C CYS A 205 -10.73 -14.39 32.73
N ARG A 206 -10.02 -14.07 33.81
CA ARG A 206 -10.40 -13.01 34.77
C ARG A 206 -9.41 -11.88 34.67
N LEU A 207 -9.95 -10.68 34.45
CA LEU A 207 -9.17 -9.45 34.40
C LEU A 207 -9.22 -8.74 35.77
N THR A 208 -8.05 -8.40 36.28
CA THR A 208 -7.90 -7.45 37.39
C THR A 208 -8.03 -6.02 36.88
N SER A 209 -8.23 -5.05 37.79
CA SER A 209 -8.22 -3.61 37.43
C SER A 209 -6.91 -3.17 36.75
N THR A 210 -5.79 -3.82 37.05
CA THR A 210 -4.50 -3.56 36.38
C THR A 210 -4.48 -4.11 34.96
N ASP A 211 -5.10 -5.26 34.72
CA ASP A 211 -5.21 -5.83 33.38
C ASP A 211 -6.05 -4.94 32.47
N TYR A 212 -7.20 -4.46 32.96
CA TYR A 212 -8.02 -3.52 32.19
C TYR A 212 -7.26 -2.24 31.82
N ARG A 213 -6.50 -1.66 32.76
CA ARG A 213 -5.67 -0.48 32.46
C ARG A 213 -4.69 -0.77 31.33
N ARG A 214 -3.96 -1.89 31.40
CA ARG A 214 -3.02 -2.30 30.34
C ARG A 214 -3.70 -2.49 28.97
N LEU A 215 -4.92 -3.04 28.95
CA LEU A 215 -5.69 -3.20 27.71
C LEU A 215 -6.07 -1.85 27.11
N VAL A 216 -6.54 -0.92 27.94
CA VAL A 216 -6.86 0.45 27.50
C VAL A 216 -5.63 1.16 26.96
N ASP A 217 -4.51 1.13 27.69
CA ASP A 217 -3.27 1.79 27.28
C ASP A 217 -2.74 1.20 25.95
N SER A 218 -2.89 -0.13 25.75
CA SER A 218 -2.51 -0.81 24.50
C SER A 218 -3.37 -0.36 23.32
N LEU A 219 -4.68 -0.19 23.52
CA LEU A 219 -5.59 0.31 22.49
C LEU A 219 -5.29 1.77 22.15
N GLN A 220 -5.04 2.61 23.15
CA GLN A 220 -4.62 4.01 22.93
C GLN A 220 -3.32 4.07 22.14
N GLN A 221 -2.34 3.23 22.47
CA GLN A 221 -1.09 3.18 21.72
C GLN A 221 -1.29 2.73 20.27
N ALA A 222 -2.16 1.75 20.01
CA ALA A 222 -2.49 1.32 18.66
C ALA A 222 -3.16 2.46 17.86
N ILE A 223 -4.13 3.16 18.46
CA ILE A 223 -4.80 4.31 17.83
C ILE A 223 -3.81 5.42 17.50
N SER A 224 -2.94 5.79 18.43
CA SER A 224 -1.97 6.87 18.24
C SER A 224 -0.97 6.55 17.12
N ARG A 225 -0.47 5.31 17.05
CA ARG A 225 0.46 4.89 15.99
C ARG A 225 -0.15 5.09 14.61
N GLU A 226 -1.38 4.60 14.41
CA GLU A 226 -2.07 4.70 13.12
C GLU A 226 -2.45 6.14 12.77
N THR A 227 -2.88 6.92 13.77
CA THR A 227 -3.22 8.34 13.61
C THR A 227 -2.00 9.17 13.18
N THR A 228 -0.82 8.89 13.74
CA THR A 228 0.43 9.60 13.42
C THR A 228 1.04 9.14 12.09
N SER A 229 0.99 7.85 11.78
CA SER A 229 1.61 7.30 10.56
C SER A 229 0.86 7.64 9.28
N TYR A 230 -0.48 7.76 9.34
CA TYR A 230 -1.31 7.90 8.14
C TYR A 230 -2.12 9.20 8.09
N GLY A 231 -1.89 10.14 9.01
CA GLY A 231 -2.66 11.40 9.07
C GLY A 231 -4.17 11.20 9.25
N SER A 232 -4.59 10.01 9.69
CA SER A 232 -5.98 9.57 9.69
C SER A 232 -6.66 9.86 11.02
N ARG A 233 -8.00 9.90 11.06
CA ARG A 233 -8.80 9.95 12.29
C ARG A 233 -9.46 8.61 12.56
N LEU A 234 -9.63 8.27 13.83
CA LEU A 234 -10.44 7.13 14.24
C LEU A 234 -11.91 7.37 13.84
N LEU A 235 -12.56 6.34 13.31
CA LEU A 235 -14.00 6.30 12.98
C LEU A 235 -14.78 5.37 13.90
N GLY A 236 -14.14 4.30 14.40
CA GLY A 236 -14.79 3.37 15.30
C GLY A 236 -13.86 2.31 15.88
N ILE A 237 -14.30 1.74 16.99
CA ILE A 237 -13.66 0.63 17.69
C ILE A 237 -14.68 -0.49 17.82
N GLU A 238 -14.31 -1.69 17.39
CA GLU A 238 -15.05 -2.91 17.67
C GLU A 238 -14.20 -3.85 18.51
N LEU A 239 -14.78 -4.37 19.59
CA LEU A 239 -14.14 -5.32 20.50
C LEU A 239 -14.91 -6.63 20.54
N THR A 240 -14.19 -7.75 20.49
CA THR A 240 -14.77 -9.08 20.69
C THR A 240 -14.01 -9.82 21.78
N GLY A 241 -14.67 -10.07 22.91
CA GLY A 241 -14.15 -10.93 23.97
C GLY A 241 -14.45 -12.40 23.69
N TYR A 242 -13.47 -13.27 23.87
CA TYR A 242 -13.64 -14.72 23.75
C TYR A 242 -13.38 -15.36 25.09
N GLY A 243 -14.31 -16.20 25.55
CA GLY A 243 -14.21 -16.97 26.77
C GLY A 243 -13.98 -18.47 26.50
N ALA A 244 -13.98 -19.23 27.58
CA ALA A 244 -13.75 -20.67 27.58
C ALA A 244 -14.75 -21.38 28.50
N PRO A 245 -15.04 -22.68 28.28
CA PRO A 245 -15.94 -23.48 29.10
C PRO A 245 -15.29 -23.80 30.46
N ILE A 246 -15.26 -22.81 31.36
CA ILE A 246 -14.64 -22.92 32.71
C ILE A 246 -15.72 -22.79 33.77
N GLY A 247 -16.41 -23.90 34.02
CA GLY A 247 -17.37 -24.02 35.11
C GLY A 247 -18.78 -24.26 34.60
N ASN A 248 -19.68 -23.32 34.87
CA ASN A 248 -21.09 -23.43 34.48
C ASN A 248 -21.40 -22.40 33.39
N ARG A 249 -22.08 -22.82 32.32
CA ARG A 249 -22.34 -22.02 31.12
C ARG A 249 -23.00 -20.65 31.39
N PRO A 250 -24.06 -20.51 32.23
CA PRO A 250 -24.61 -19.20 32.55
C PRO A 250 -23.60 -18.26 33.23
N LYS A 251 -22.70 -18.81 34.06
CA LYS A 251 -21.62 -18.02 34.68
C LYS A 251 -20.51 -17.67 33.69
N ASN A 252 -20.26 -18.51 32.69
CA ASN A 252 -19.31 -18.19 31.61
C ASN A 252 -19.86 -17.05 30.76
N GLU A 253 -21.16 -17.08 30.46
CA GLU A 253 -21.88 -16.03 29.70
C GLU A 253 -21.81 -14.69 30.43
N GLU A 254 -22.19 -14.68 31.71
CA GLU A 254 -22.15 -13.49 32.56
C GLU A 254 -20.74 -12.88 32.61
N ARG A 255 -19.70 -13.72 32.79
CA ARG A 255 -18.31 -13.26 32.86
C ARG A 255 -17.81 -12.69 31.54
N ALA A 256 -18.10 -13.35 30.42
CA ALA A 256 -17.68 -12.88 29.10
C ALA A 256 -18.32 -11.53 28.78
N ALA A 257 -19.60 -11.35 29.12
CA ALA A 257 -20.29 -10.08 29.00
C ALA A 257 -19.69 -9.01 29.92
N GLU A 258 -19.53 -9.30 31.22
CA GLU A 258 -18.98 -8.37 32.21
C GLU A 258 -17.59 -7.87 31.77
N GLN A 259 -16.76 -8.77 31.22
CA GLN A 259 -15.41 -8.46 30.80
C GLN A 259 -15.38 -7.35 29.74
N VAL A 260 -16.15 -7.51 28.65
CA VAL A 260 -16.12 -6.55 27.55
C VAL A 260 -16.89 -5.28 27.91
N LEU A 261 -17.98 -5.39 28.69
CA LEU A 261 -18.76 -4.23 29.15
C LEU A 261 -17.97 -3.34 30.12
N LYS A 262 -17.18 -3.93 31.03
CA LYS A 262 -16.30 -3.18 31.92
C LYS A 262 -15.21 -2.47 31.14
N LEU A 263 -14.61 -3.13 30.16
CA LEU A 263 -13.61 -2.48 29.29
C LEU A 263 -14.24 -1.34 28.48
N ARG A 264 -15.45 -1.54 27.93
CA ARG A 264 -16.21 -0.50 27.24
C ARG A 264 -16.37 0.74 28.12
N ARG A 265 -16.82 0.54 29.36
CA ARG A 265 -17.00 1.62 30.33
C ARG A 265 -15.70 2.39 30.56
N MET A 266 -14.59 1.68 30.78
CA MET A 266 -13.29 2.33 30.99
C MET A 266 -12.79 3.09 29.75
N LEU A 267 -13.01 2.57 28.55
CA LEU A 267 -12.67 3.26 27.30
C LEU A 267 -13.50 4.53 27.12
N SER A 268 -14.79 4.48 27.49
CA SER A 268 -15.68 5.65 27.48
C SER A 268 -15.26 6.69 28.52
N GLU A 269 -15.00 6.29 29.77
CA GLU A 269 -14.54 7.18 30.85
C GLU A 269 -13.23 7.89 30.50
N ARG A 270 -12.32 7.20 29.81
CA ARG A 270 -11.05 7.77 29.31
C ARG A 270 -11.15 8.46 27.95
N GLN A 271 -12.36 8.57 27.38
CA GLN A 271 -12.63 9.15 26.07
C GLN A 271 -11.73 8.60 24.94
N VAL A 272 -11.37 7.31 24.99
CA VAL A 272 -10.46 6.70 24.01
C VAL A 272 -11.04 6.70 22.60
N ALA A 273 -12.35 6.46 22.49
CA ALA A 273 -13.06 6.55 21.21
C ALA A 273 -13.49 8.00 20.87
N GLY A 274 -13.43 8.94 21.82
CA GLY A 274 -14.07 10.25 21.68
C GLY A 274 -15.58 10.09 21.42
N GLU A 275 -16.08 10.76 20.39
CA GLU A 275 -17.46 10.64 19.89
C GLU A 275 -17.68 9.46 18.92
N ASN A 276 -16.60 8.74 18.58
CA ASN A 276 -16.67 7.66 17.60
C ASN A 276 -17.36 6.42 18.17
N GLU A 277 -17.86 5.58 17.27
CA GLU A 277 -18.60 4.39 17.65
C GLU A 277 -17.72 3.38 18.40
N LEU A 278 -18.21 2.88 19.54
CA LEU A 278 -17.58 1.82 20.33
C LEU A 278 -18.53 0.63 20.43
N ARG A 279 -18.33 -0.35 19.56
CA ARG A 279 -19.08 -1.63 19.55
C ARG A 279 -18.35 -2.68 20.36
N VAL A 280 -19.13 -3.48 21.07
CA VAL A 280 -18.62 -4.60 21.85
C VAL A 280 -19.48 -5.83 21.62
N GLN A 281 -18.82 -6.97 21.51
CA GLN A 281 -19.42 -8.28 21.40
C GLN A 281 -18.62 -9.28 22.25
N TRP A 282 -19.22 -10.42 22.57
CA TRP A 282 -18.51 -11.49 23.24
C TRP A 282 -19.01 -12.85 22.78
N ILE A 283 -18.13 -13.84 22.89
CA ILE A 283 -18.41 -15.26 22.73
C ILE A 283 -18.05 -15.91 24.07
N SER A 284 -19.06 -16.41 24.77
CA SER A 284 -18.88 -17.00 26.11
C SER A 284 -17.95 -18.22 26.10
N GLU A 285 -18.11 -19.10 25.11
CA GLU A 285 -17.30 -20.30 24.95
C GLU A 285 -16.91 -20.47 23.48
N ASP A 286 -15.64 -20.21 23.15
CA ASP A 286 -15.12 -20.25 21.78
C ASP A 286 -14.83 -21.68 21.31
N TRP A 287 -15.91 -22.46 21.12
CA TRP A 287 -15.83 -23.86 20.71
C TRP A 287 -15.19 -24.07 19.34
N ASP A 288 -15.27 -23.09 18.44
CA ASP A 288 -14.61 -23.14 17.13
C ASP A 288 -13.08 -23.14 17.29
N SER A 289 -12.55 -22.24 18.12
CA SER A 289 -11.11 -22.22 18.39
C SER A 289 -10.67 -23.42 19.22
N ILE A 290 -11.51 -23.91 20.14
CA ILE A 290 -11.23 -25.15 20.88
C ILE A 290 -11.12 -26.34 19.91
N ARG A 291 -12.02 -26.46 18.93
CA ARG A 291 -11.97 -27.51 17.90
C ARG A 291 -10.66 -27.48 17.11
N GLN A 292 -10.23 -26.28 16.70
CA GLN A 292 -8.95 -26.10 16.00
C GLN A 292 -7.76 -26.51 16.89
N LEU A 293 -7.74 -26.07 18.15
CA LEU A 293 -6.67 -26.42 19.09
C LEU A 293 -6.62 -27.92 19.39
N VAL A 294 -7.77 -28.59 19.49
CA VAL A 294 -7.86 -30.04 19.65
C VAL A 294 -7.29 -30.76 18.43
N SER A 295 -7.56 -30.30 17.21
CA SER A 295 -7.07 -30.97 15.99
C SER A 295 -5.54 -31.03 15.85
N VAL A 296 -4.82 -30.10 16.49
CA VAL A 296 -3.35 -30.00 16.42
C VAL A 296 -2.64 -30.32 17.73
N SER A 297 -3.39 -30.71 18.78
CA SER A 297 -2.84 -31.04 20.09
C SER A 297 -2.44 -32.52 20.18
N LYS A 298 -1.71 -32.87 21.24
CA LYS A 298 -1.38 -34.26 21.60
C LYS A 298 -2.23 -34.74 22.77
N LEU A 299 -3.54 -34.51 22.70
CA LEU A 299 -4.46 -34.90 23.76
C LEU A 299 -4.60 -36.42 23.84
N PRO A 300 -4.75 -36.98 25.06
CA PRO A 300 -5.32 -38.31 25.21
C PRO A 300 -6.68 -38.36 24.49
N LEU A 301 -6.98 -39.45 23.79
CA LEU A 301 -8.26 -39.65 23.09
C LEU A 301 -8.66 -38.48 22.17
N GLN A 302 -7.68 -37.80 21.57
CA GLN A 302 -7.87 -36.61 20.72
C GLN A 302 -8.98 -36.78 19.67
N ALA A 303 -9.01 -37.91 18.96
CA ALA A 303 -10.00 -38.18 17.93
C ALA A 303 -11.43 -38.25 18.52
N ALA A 304 -11.60 -38.90 19.66
CA ALA A 304 -12.89 -38.97 20.36
C ALA A 304 -13.31 -37.61 20.93
N ALA A 305 -12.37 -36.81 21.45
CA ALA A 305 -12.65 -35.45 21.88
C ALA A 305 -13.07 -34.55 20.71
N ALA A 306 -12.41 -34.68 19.56
CA ALA A 306 -12.76 -33.96 18.34
C ALA A 306 -14.16 -34.36 17.83
N ASP A 307 -14.50 -35.65 17.89
CA ASP A 307 -15.82 -36.17 17.52
C ASP A 307 -16.93 -35.61 18.43
N ILE A 308 -16.71 -35.63 19.76
CA ILE A 308 -17.64 -35.03 20.73
C ILE A 308 -17.88 -33.55 20.44
N ILE A 309 -16.82 -32.77 20.16
CA ILE A 309 -16.94 -31.33 19.86
C ILE A 309 -17.69 -31.10 18.54
N ALA A 310 -17.50 -31.97 17.54
CA ALA A 310 -18.13 -31.84 16.24
C ALA A 310 -19.63 -32.21 16.27
N ASN A 311 -20.00 -33.25 17.03
CA ASN A 311 -21.30 -33.90 16.88
C ASN A 311 -22.27 -33.64 18.03
N ILE A 312 -21.80 -33.34 19.24
CA ILE A 312 -22.69 -33.04 20.37
C ILE A 312 -22.93 -31.53 20.44
N PRO A 313 -24.18 -31.04 20.38
CA PRO A 313 -24.47 -29.61 20.57
C PRO A 313 -24.04 -29.07 21.94
N VAL A 314 -23.67 -27.79 22.01
CA VAL A 314 -23.16 -27.15 23.25
C VAL A 314 -24.19 -27.20 24.39
N ASP A 315 -25.46 -27.07 24.06
CA ASP A 315 -26.61 -27.15 24.98
C ASP A 315 -27.04 -28.59 25.32
N GLN A 316 -26.49 -29.60 24.64
CA GLN A 316 -26.83 -31.01 24.83
C GLN A 316 -25.70 -31.80 25.52
N GLY A 317 -24.99 -31.17 26.46
CA GLY A 317 -24.05 -31.88 27.33
C GLY A 317 -22.67 -32.17 26.74
N ARG A 318 -22.24 -31.45 25.68
CA ARG A 318 -20.88 -31.55 25.10
C ARG A 318 -19.77 -31.54 26.16
N GLU A 319 -19.80 -30.58 27.08
CA GLU A 319 -18.78 -30.46 28.14
C GLU A 319 -18.80 -31.66 29.09
N GLN A 320 -19.98 -32.19 29.40
CA GLN A 320 -20.12 -33.38 30.25
C GLN A 320 -19.57 -34.64 29.56
N ALA A 321 -19.83 -34.80 28.26
CA ALA A 321 -19.26 -35.89 27.47
C ALA A 321 -17.72 -35.82 27.41
N LEU A 322 -17.15 -34.62 27.31
CA LEU A 322 -15.71 -34.43 27.41
C LEU A 322 -15.17 -34.78 28.80
N ARG A 323 -15.89 -34.42 29.87
CA ARG A 323 -15.50 -34.74 31.27
C ARG A 323 -15.52 -36.23 31.57
N THR A 324 -16.38 -37.02 30.93
CA THR A 324 -16.43 -38.48 31.13
C THR A 324 -15.49 -39.25 30.21
N LEU A 325 -15.05 -38.64 29.11
CA LEU A 325 -14.10 -39.26 28.16
C LEU A 325 -12.79 -39.65 28.85
N GLY A 326 -12.44 -40.95 28.78
CA GLY A 326 -11.18 -41.46 29.32
C GLY A 326 -10.99 -41.15 30.80
N SER A 327 -12.07 -41.24 31.60
CA SER A 327 -12.07 -40.95 33.03
C SER A 327 -11.67 -39.50 33.39
N GLY A 328 -11.87 -38.55 32.47
CA GLY A 328 -11.60 -37.13 32.67
C GLY A 328 -10.19 -36.67 32.29
N SER A 329 -9.26 -37.58 32.03
CA SER A 329 -7.86 -37.27 31.69
C SER A 329 -7.73 -36.35 30.47
N THR A 330 -8.60 -36.50 29.47
CA THR A 330 -8.60 -35.65 28.28
C THR A 330 -9.05 -34.23 28.60
N TYR A 331 -10.13 -34.12 29.38
CA TYR A 331 -10.70 -32.84 29.80
C TYR A 331 -9.74 -32.05 30.70
N ASP A 332 -9.02 -32.73 31.59
CA ASP A 332 -8.04 -32.09 32.47
C ASP A 332 -6.91 -31.42 31.67
N VAL A 333 -6.39 -32.08 30.62
CA VAL A 333 -5.39 -31.47 29.74
C VAL A 333 -6.00 -30.31 28.94
N MET A 334 -7.22 -30.46 28.42
CA MET A 334 -7.93 -29.36 27.73
C MET A 334 -8.09 -28.14 28.64
N ARG A 335 -8.46 -28.35 29.90
CA ARG A 335 -8.66 -27.30 30.89
C ARG A 335 -7.38 -26.53 31.22
N HIS A 336 -6.24 -27.21 31.30
CA HIS A 336 -4.97 -26.57 31.66
C HIS A 336 -4.22 -26.00 30.45
N GLU A 337 -4.31 -26.63 29.28
CA GLU A 337 -3.48 -26.28 28.13
C GLU A 337 -4.24 -25.58 26.99
N LEU A 338 -5.52 -25.89 26.77
CA LEU A 338 -6.28 -25.40 25.61
C LEU A 338 -7.23 -24.25 25.97
N PHE A 339 -8.05 -24.38 27.01
CA PHE A 339 -9.03 -23.36 27.41
C PHE A 339 -8.39 -21.98 27.70
N PRO A 340 -7.23 -21.88 28.37
CA PRO A 340 -6.57 -20.59 28.54
C PRO A 340 -6.17 -19.89 27.24
N ARG A 341 -5.94 -20.67 26.15
CA ARG A 341 -5.46 -20.13 24.87
C ARG A 341 -6.58 -19.53 24.01
N VAL A 342 -7.83 -19.88 24.28
CA VAL A 342 -8.97 -19.29 23.57
C VAL A 342 -9.44 -17.98 24.22
N CYS A 343 -9.14 -17.78 25.50
CA CYS A 343 -9.44 -16.53 26.20
C CYS A 343 -8.60 -15.37 25.67
N ARG A 344 -9.24 -14.46 24.94
CA ARG A 344 -8.59 -13.31 24.29
C ARG A 344 -9.57 -12.18 24.07
N LEU A 345 -9.03 -10.99 23.87
CA LEU A 345 -9.79 -9.84 23.42
C LEU A 345 -9.28 -9.43 22.04
N ASN A 346 -10.12 -9.58 21.02
CA ASN A 346 -9.80 -9.03 19.70
C ASN A 346 -10.34 -7.62 19.57
N TYR A 347 -9.63 -6.80 18.81
CA TYR A 347 -10.10 -5.47 18.42
C TYR A 347 -9.99 -5.27 16.92
N GLN A 348 -10.88 -4.43 16.41
CA GLN A 348 -10.84 -3.86 15.08
C GLN A 348 -11.00 -2.33 15.20
N LEU A 349 -10.03 -1.59 14.66
CA LEU A 349 -10.04 -0.14 14.60
C LEU A 349 -10.29 0.27 13.15
N THR A 350 -11.26 1.13 12.93
CA THR A 350 -11.54 1.70 11.62
C THR A 350 -11.09 3.15 11.62
N PHE A 351 -10.24 3.53 10.66
CA PHE A 351 -9.78 4.90 10.47
C PHE A 351 -10.31 5.48 9.17
N GLY A 352 -10.33 6.80 9.07
CA GLY A 352 -10.70 7.51 7.85
C GLY A 352 -9.90 8.80 7.70
N PRO A 353 -10.05 9.50 6.57
CA PRO A 353 -9.38 10.77 6.36
C PRO A 353 -9.78 11.77 7.45
N ARG A 354 -8.79 12.50 7.97
CA ARG A 354 -9.03 13.65 8.84
C ARG A 354 -9.33 14.85 7.94
N PRO A 355 -10.49 15.50 8.02
CA PRO A 355 -10.73 16.75 7.31
C PRO A 355 -9.77 17.81 7.87
N VAL A 356 -8.90 18.35 7.03
CA VAL A 356 -8.03 19.48 7.40
C VAL A 356 -8.48 20.69 6.59
N PRO A 357 -8.73 21.86 7.22
CA PRO A 357 -8.98 23.09 6.48
C PRO A 357 -7.76 23.43 5.63
N ILE A 358 -7.94 23.46 4.31
CA ILE A 358 -6.85 23.80 3.39
C ILE A 358 -6.77 25.32 3.26
N GLN A 359 -5.77 25.91 3.92
CA GLN A 359 -5.41 27.29 3.69
C GLN A 359 -4.32 27.35 2.62
N LEU A 360 -4.69 27.75 1.39
CA LEU A 360 -3.79 27.78 0.23
C LEU A 360 -2.49 28.57 0.49
N THR A 361 -2.52 29.56 1.39
CA THR A 361 -1.36 30.38 1.78
C THR A 361 -0.31 29.61 2.57
N SER A 362 -0.69 28.57 3.33
CA SER A 362 0.20 27.80 4.20
C SER A 362 1.15 26.87 3.44
N TYR A 363 0.87 26.58 2.17
CA TYR A 363 1.61 25.60 1.37
C TYR A 363 2.50 26.24 0.27
N ARG A 364 2.62 27.58 0.27
CA ARG A 364 3.38 28.33 -0.75
C ARG A 364 4.87 27.97 -0.82
N ASN A 365 5.44 27.47 0.27
CA ASN A 365 6.86 27.12 0.34
C ASN A 365 7.13 25.62 0.07
N GLY A 366 6.13 24.85 -0.37
CA GLY A 366 6.26 23.43 -0.73
C GLY A 366 6.34 22.46 0.45
N SER A 367 6.41 22.95 1.69
CA SER A 367 6.36 22.10 2.89
C SER A 367 4.93 21.64 3.17
N ILE A 368 4.71 20.33 3.13
CA ILE A 368 3.41 19.70 3.43
C ILE A 368 3.58 18.91 4.73
N PRO A 369 2.71 19.09 5.74
CA PRO A 369 2.68 18.19 6.89
C PRO A 369 2.42 16.76 6.43
N ALA A 370 3.13 15.78 7.00
CA ALA A 370 2.99 14.36 6.65
C ALA A 370 1.56 13.81 6.82
N SER A 371 0.69 14.53 7.54
CA SER A 371 -0.72 14.17 7.76
C SER A 371 -1.67 14.57 6.63
N ILE A 372 -1.20 15.28 5.59
CA ILE A 372 -2.04 15.76 4.49
C ILE A 372 -1.94 14.80 3.30
N SER A 373 -3.08 14.34 2.81
CA SER A 373 -3.21 13.47 1.64
C SER A 373 -3.94 14.17 0.47
N PRO A 374 -3.90 13.63 -0.76
CA PRO A 374 -4.69 14.13 -1.87
C PRO A 374 -6.19 14.21 -1.55
N ASP A 375 -6.73 13.23 -0.82
CA ASP A 375 -8.15 13.18 -0.42
C ASP A 375 -8.60 14.41 0.36
N ASN A 376 -7.70 15.04 1.13
CA ASN A 376 -8.01 16.27 1.82
C ASN A 376 -8.34 17.41 0.85
N PHE A 377 -7.63 17.49 -0.27
CA PHE A 377 -7.86 18.50 -1.31
C PHE A 377 -9.16 18.24 -2.04
N TYR A 378 -9.42 16.99 -2.38
CA TYR A 378 -10.69 16.59 -2.99
C TYR A 378 -11.89 16.87 -2.08
N GLN A 379 -11.79 16.57 -0.79
CA GLN A 379 -12.81 16.90 0.19
C GLN A 379 -13.03 18.41 0.33
N ALA A 380 -11.96 19.21 0.31
CA ALA A 380 -12.10 20.67 0.33
C ALA A 380 -12.75 21.20 -0.96
N ALA A 381 -12.42 20.62 -2.11
CA ALA A 381 -12.94 21.01 -3.41
C ALA A 381 -14.46 20.80 -3.53
N THR A 382 -15.07 19.86 -2.78
CA THR A 382 -16.54 19.64 -2.83
C THR A 382 -17.36 20.83 -2.35
N ALA A 383 -16.75 21.79 -1.64
CA ALA A 383 -17.42 23.02 -1.22
C ALA A 383 -17.60 24.03 -2.37
N PHE A 384 -16.99 23.80 -3.53
CA PHE A 384 -16.95 24.74 -4.65
C PHE A 384 -17.51 24.11 -5.92
N GLU A 385 -18.10 24.93 -6.79
CA GLU A 385 -18.56 24.47 -8.09
C GLU A 385 -17.36 24.09 -8.97
N ILE A 386 -17.45 22.97 -9.69
CA ILE A 386 -16.41 22.56 -10.65
C ILE A 386 -16.10 23.72 -11.60
N GLY A 387 -14.83 24.06 -11.78
CA GLY A 387 -14.40 25.16 -12.64
C GLY A 387 -14.50 26.57 -12.01
N SER A 388 -14.97 26.71 -10.76
CA SER A 388 -14.78 27.96 -10.01
C SER A 388 -13.28 28.20 -9.76
N GLN A 389 -12.90 29.45 -9.46
CA GLN A 389 -11.50 29.78 -9.20
C GLN A 389 -10.96 29.00 -8.00
N GLU A 390 -11.75 28.88 -6.94
CA GLU A 390 -11.41 28.16 -5.71
C GLU A 390 -11.24 26.66 -5.96
N PHE A 391 -12.16 26.04 -6.71
CA PHE A 391 -12.03 24.64 -7.12
C PHE A 391 -10.74 24.43 -7.91
N CYS A 392 -10.49 25.29 -8.90
CA CYS A 392 -9.31 25.21 -9.75
C CYS A 392 -8.02 25.35 -8.94
N ASP A 393 -7.98 26.26 -7.97
CA ASP A 393 -6.79 26.53 -7.16
C ASP A 393 -6.50 25.39 -6.18
N ILE A 394 -7.54 24.74 -5.63
CA ILE A 394 -7.39 23.56 -4.76
C ILE A 394 -6.85 22.36 -5.56
N ILE A 395 -7.43 22.07 -6.73
CA ILE A 395 -7.01 20.94 -7.57
C ILE A 395 -5.60 21.15 -8.13
N ASP A 396 -5.29 22.36 -8.61
CA ASP A 396 -3.96 22.69 -9.13
C ASP A 396 -2.90 22.69 -8.00
N LEU A 397 -3.26 23.07 -6.78
CA LEU A 397 -2.39 22.90 -5.61
C LEU A 397 -2.19 21.41 -5.28
N ALA A 398 -3.24 20.59 -5.32
CA ALA A 398 -3.14 19.15 -5.09
C ALA A 398 -2.12 18.49 -6.03
N ALA A 399 -2.18 18.79 -7.34
CA ALA A 399 -1.22 18.26 -8.31
C ALA A 399 0.23 18.71 -8.05
N ARG A 400 0.42 19.96 -7.61
CA ARG A 400 1.76 20.48 -7.26
C ARG A 400 2.34 19.82 -6.02
N LEU A 401 1.51 19.50 -5.04
CA LEU A 401 1.90 18.90 -3.78
C LEU A 401 2.03 17.37 -3.88
N PHE A 402 1.31 16.74 -4.82
CA PHE A 402 1.31 15.29 -5.07
C PHE A 402 1.58 14.98 -6.55
N PRO A 403 2.78 15.29 -7.08
CA PRO A 403 3.09 15.16 -8.51
C PRO A 403 3.02 13.72 -9.05
N ASN A 404 3.08 12.72 -8.17
CA ASN A 404 3.01 11.29 -8.52
C ASN A 404 1.59 10.70 -8.40
N CYS A 405 0.57 11.52 -8.10
CA CYS A 405 -0.83 11.08 -8.04
C CYS A 405 -1.48 11.29 -9.41
N ALA A 406 -1.89 10.18 -10.04
CA ALA A 406 -2.53 10.19 -11.35
C ALA A 406 -3.81 11.03 -11.35
N GLU A 407 -4.63 10.85 -10.31
CA GLU A 407 -5.89 11.57 -10.12
C GLU A 407 -5.66 13.07 -10.06
N ALA A 408 -4.74 13.52 -9.20
CA ALA A 408 -4.44 14.94 -9.03
C ALA A 408 -3.93 15.56 -10.35
N ALA A 409 -3.07 14.85 -11.07
CA ALA A 409 -2.54 15.31 -12.35
C ALA A 409 -3.62 15.38 -13.45
N ILE A 410 -4.44 14.33 -13.61
CA ILE A 410 -5.50 14.28 -14.63
C ILE A 410 -6.55 15.37 -14.37
N ASP A 411 -6.90 15.63 -13.11
CA ASP A 411 -7.85 16.68 -12.75
C ASP A 411 -7.27 18.09 -12.92
N ALA A 412 -5.99 18.30 -12.57
CA ALA A 412 -5.32 19.56 -12.83
C ALA A 412 -5.15 19.84 -14.33
N ALA A 413 -5.00 18.80 -15.15
CA ALA A 413 -5.09 18.93 -16.61
C ALA A 413 -6.49 19.37 -17.05
N GLY A 414 -7.54 18.81 -16.44
CA GLY A 414 -8.92 19.26 -16.65
C GLY A 414 -9.10 20.75 -16.35
N VAL A 415 -8.57 21.23 -15.22
CA VAL A 415 -8.55 22.67 -14.87
C VAL A 415 -7.84 23.51 -15.94
N ALA A 416 -6.69 23.04 -16.42
CA ALA A 416 -5.93 23.74 -17.47
C ALA A 416 -6.69 23.78 -18.81
N LEU A 417 -7.38 22.70 -19.18
CA LEU A 417 -8.22 22.63 -20.38
C LEU A 417 -9.39 23.61 -20.32
N LEU A 418 -10.05 23.75 -19.17
CA LEU A 418 -11.11 24.75 -18.98
C LEU A 418 -10.61 26.19 -19.17
N ARG A 419 -9.34 26.44 -18.84
CA ARG A 419 -8.66 27.73 -19.01
C ARG A 419 -8.10 27.93 -20.41
N GLY A 420 -8.17 26.93 -21.29
CA GLY A 420 -7.56 26.93 -22.61
C GLY A 420 -6.03 26.86 -22.60
N ASP A 421 -5.43 26.42 -21.49
CA ASP A 421 -3.99 26.34 -21.31
C ASP A 421 -3.48 24.96 -21.75
N ALA A 422 -3.28 24.80 -23.06
CA ALA A 422 -2.76 23.57 -23.66
C ALA A 422 -1.43 23.14 -23.04
N GLN A 423 -0.55 24.10 -22.76
CA GLN A 423 0.80 23.80 -22.27
C GLN A 423 0.75 23.20 -20.87
N ARG A 424 -0.04 23.77 -19.95
CA ARG A 424 -0.21 23.18 -18.61
C ARG A 424 -0.95 21.85 -18.67
N ALA A 425 -2.01 21.73 -19.47
CA ALA A 425 -2.75 20.48 -19.61
C ALA A 425 -1.83 19.35 -20.11
N ARG A 426 -1.01 19.62 -21.13
CA ARG A 426 0.02 18.70 -21.63
C ARG A 426 1.02 18.31 -20.55
N LYS A 427 1.53 19.29 -19.79
CA LYS A 427 2.50 19.02 -18.72
C LYS A 427 1.93 18.03 -17.69
N TYR A 428 0.68 18.23 -17.27
CA TYR A 428 0.05 17.36 -16.29
C TYR A 428 -0.25 15.95 -16.83
N LEU A 429 -0.62 15.82 -18.10
CA LEU A 429 -0.98 14.52 -18.70
C LEU A 429 0.22 13.71 -19.21
N LEU A 430 1.39 14.32 -19.38
CA LEU A 430 2.58 13.70 -20.00
C LEU A 430 2.98 12.37 -19.35
N ALA A 431 2.87 12.27 -18.02
CA ALA A 431 3.20 11.05 -17.27
C ALA A 431 2.14 9.94 -17.38
N TRP A 432 0.93 10.31 -17.82
CA TRP A 432 -0.29 9.50 -17.70
C TRP A 432 -0.94 9.22 -19.05
N GLU A 433 -0.21 9.40 -20.16
CA GLU A 433 -0.73 9.16 -21.53
C GLU A 433 -1.23 7.74 -21.76
N THR A 434 -0.72 6.78 -20.99
CA THR A 434 -1.11 5.37 -21.05
C THR A 434 -2.20 4.98 -20.04
N ASP A 435 -2.59 5.87 -19.12
CA ASP A 435 -3.67 5.64 -18.18
C ASP A 435 -5.02 5.86 -18.88
N PRO A 436 -5.90 4.85 -18.97
CA PRO A 436 -7.20 4.99 -19.63
C PRO A 436 -8.06 6.14 -19.08
N ARG A 437 -7.88 6.46 -17.80
CA ARG A 437 -8.60 7.55 -17.12
C ARG A 437 -8.19 8.93 -17.63
N ALA A 438 -7.06 9.05 -18.31
CA ALA A 438 -6.56 10.29 -18.90
C ALA A 438 -7.05 10.52 -20.34
N TRP A 439 -7.57 9.50 -21.02
CA TRP A 439 -7.86 9.55 -22.46
C TRP A 439 -8.85 10.64 -22.85
N CYS A 440 -9.88 10.89 -22.04
CA CYS A 440 -10.82 11.98 -22.33
C CYS A 440 -10.09 13.34 -22.37
N ASN A 441 -9.28 13.65 -21.35
CA ASN A 441 -8.57 14.91 -21.25
C ASN A 441 -7.43 15.01 -22.29
N LEU A 442 -6.78 13.90 -22.66
CA LEU A 442 -5.82 13.84 -23.77
C LEU A 442 -6.48 14.15 -25.12
N GLY A 443 -7.68 13.61 -25.35
CA GLY A 443 -8.48 13.92 -26.53
C GLY A 443 -8.79 15.41 -26.65
N LEU A 444 -9.23 16.03 -25.55
CA LEU A 444 -9.51 17.46 -25.50
C LEU A 444 -8.25 18.33 -25.64
N LEU A 445 -7.13 17.90 -25.07
CA LEU A 445 -5.83 18.56 -25.26
C LEU A 445 -5.48 18.60 -26.75
N HIS A 446 -5.54 17.46 -27.43
CA HIS A 446 -5.25 17.40 -28.86
C HIS A 446 -6.23 18.23 -29.70
N LEU A 447 -7.50 18.29 -29.29
CA LEU A 447 -8.48 19.14 -29.94
C LEU A 447 -8.11 20.62 -29.80
N LEU A 448 -7.67 21.05 -28.62
CA LEU A 448 -7.25 22.41 -28.35
C LEU A 448 -5.95 22.78 -29.10
N GLU A 449 -5.09 21.80 -29.34
CA GLU A 449 -3.87 21.93 -30.16
C GLU A 449 -4.15 21.85 -31.68
N GLY A 450 -5.39 21.67 -32.08
CA GLY A 450 -5.80 21.58 -33.49
C GLY A 450 -5.58 20.21 -34.14
N ASN A 451 -5.16 19.19 -33.38
CA ASN A 451 -4.98 17.82 -33.88
C ASN A 451 -6.27 17.01 -33.73
N ARG A 452 -7.19 17.22 -34.66
CA ARG A 452 -8.50 16.54 -34.67
C ARG A 452 -8.37 15.02 -34.74
N ASP A 453 -7.55 14.48 -35.64
CA ASP A 453 -7.45 13.02 -35.80
C ASP A 453 -7.04 12.31 -34.50
N LYS A 454 -6.04 12.85 -33.79
CA LYS A 454 -5.64 12.30 -32.49
C LYS A 454 -6.69 12.51 -31.42
N ALA A 455 -7.35 13.67 -31.42
CA ALA A 455 -8.42 13.96 -30.48
C ALA A 455 -9.56 12.95 -30.60
N GLU A 456 -9.97 12.61 -31.83
CA GLU A 456 -11.01 11.62 -32.07
C GLU A 456 -10.62 10.23 -31.56
N VAL A 457 -9.38 9.79 -31.82
CA VAL A 457 -8.88 8.48 -31.35
C VAL A 457 -8.98 8.37 -29.84
N TYR A 458 -8.43 9.34 -29.10
CA TYR A 458 -8.45 9.31 -27.63
C TYR A 458 -9.87 9.44 -27.06
N LEU A 459 -10.71 10.30 -27.65
CA LEU A 459 -12.10 10.42 -27.21
C LEU A 459 -12.90 9.15 -27.47
N ARG A 460 -12.67 8.45 -28.58
CA ARG A 460 -13.31 7.14 -28.87
C ARG A 460 -12.83 6.05 -27.93
N MET A 461 -11.54 6.04 -27.60
CA MET A 461 -11.00 5.12 -26.59
C MET A 461 -11.66 5.36 -25.23
N ALA A 462 -11.79 6.63 -24.81
CA ALA A 462 -12.48 6.99 -23.58
C ALA A 462 -13.99 6.65 -23.61
N GLU A 463 -14.66 6.87 -24.74
CA GLU A 463 -16.07 6.47 -24.93
C GLU A 463 -16.25 4.96 -24.81
N ALA A 464 -15.34 4.16 -25.40
CA ALA A 464 -15.37 2.70 -25.31
C ALA A 464 -15.22 2.22 -23.85
N ASP A 465 -14.49 2.96 -23.02
CA ASP A 465 -14.36 2.76 -21.57
C ASP A 465 -15.54 3.35 -20.76
N GLY A 466 -16.58 3.86 -21.43
CA GLY A 466 -17.82 4.34 -20.80
C GLY A 466 -17.76 5.80 -20.30
N VAL A 467 -16.74 6.58 -20.69
CA VAL A 467 -16.59 7.97 -20.25
C VAL A 467 -17.61 8.89 -20.94
N ILE A 468 -18.63 9.31 -20.18
CA ILE A 468 -19.74 10.16 -20.68
C ILE A 468 -19.24 11.50 -21.28
N PRO A 469 -18.32 12.26 -20.63
CA PRO A 469 -17.80 13.50 -21.19
C PRO A 469 -17.18 13.34 -22.59
N ALA A 470 -16.51 12.22 -22.85
CA ALA A 470 -15.89 11.94 -24.15
C ALA A 470 -16.94 11.71 -25.24
N ARG A 471 -18.01 10.94 -24.93
CA ARG A 471 -19.15 10.75 -25.83
C ARG A 471 -19.82 12.07 -26.19
N ASP A 472 -20.01 12.95 -25.21
CA ASP A 472 -20.66 14.24 -25.43
C ASP A 472 -19.79 15.19 -26.28
N ALA A 473 -18.48 15.17 -26.09
CA ALA A 473 -17.52 15.84 -26.96
C ALA A 473 -17.58 15.30 -28.40
N LEU A 474 -17.60 13.97 -28.58
CA LEU A 474 -17.69 13.33 -29.89
C LEU A 474 -18.96 13.72 -30.65
N LYS A 475 -20.12 13.69 -29.99
CA LYS A 475 -21.40 14.10 -30.60
C LYS A 475 -21.42 15.56 -31.01
N SER A 476 -20.81 16.44 -30.21
CA SER A 476 -20.88 17.89 -30.39
C SER A 476 -20.00 18.39 -31.55
N LEU A 477 -18.92 17.67 -31.86
CA LEU A 477 -17.87 18.14 -32.79
C LEU A 477 -18.06 17.70 -34.24
N GLN A 478 -19.15 16.97 -34.56
CA GLN A 478 -19.53 16.51 -35.91
C GLN A 478 -18.33 16.04 -36.76
N TRP A 479 -17.57 15.08 -36.24
CA TRP A 479 -16.42 14.47 -36.91
C TRP A 479 -16.88 13.89 -38.26
N LYS A 480 -16.41 14.47 -39.37
CA LYS A 480 -16.71 14.07 -40.75
C LYS A 480 -15.45 13.62 -41.45
#